data_AF-A0A075TYM8-F1
#
_entry.id   AF-A0A075TYM8-F1
#
_cell.length_a   1.000
_cell.length_b   1.000
_cell.length_c   1.000
_cell.angle_alpha   90.00
_cell.angle_beta   90.00
_cell.angle_gamma   90.00
#
_symmetry.space_group_name_H-M   'P 1'
#
loop_
_entity.id
_entity.type
_entity.pdbx_description
1 polymer ?
#
loop_
_entity_poly.entity_id
_entity_poly.type
_entity_poly.pdbx_seq_one_letter_code
_entity_poly.pdbx_strand_id
1 'polypeptide(L)'
;MEEKKYNGLISLRLDKDLHKRVAQAAEADDRSVNNYISMVLEHQLMPKVVSKESFEQRQFVGRTISGDRITPENGLVLVDGIYYRYLMDGNKNVDTSRDYVIIEANGNILVLREM
;
A
#
# COMPACT_ATOMS: atom_id res chain seq x y z
N MET A 1 4.82 -19.94 -15.75
CA MET A 1 6.08 -19.50 -15.12
C MET A 1 5.82 -19.40 -13.62
N GLU A 2 6.72 -19.91 -12.76
CA GLU A 2 6.60 -19.95 -11.28
C GLU A 2 7.00 -18.61 -10.60
N GLU A 3 6.38 -18.26 -9.45
CA GLU A 3 6.63 -17.04 -8.65
C GLU A 3 7.64 -17.25 -7.49
N LYS A 4 8.48 -16.24 -7.20
CA LYS A 4 9.51 -16.22 -6.11
C LYS A 4 9.04 -15.41 -4.87
N LYS A 5 9.42 -15.84 -3.66
CA LYS A 5 9.19 -15.13 -2.36
C LYS A 5 10.40 -14.26 -1.95
N TYR A 6 10.20 -13.05 -1.38
CA TYR A 6 11.26 -12.07 -1.06
C TYR A 6 11.19 -11.52 0.41
N ASN A 7 12.19 -11.79 1.28
CA ASN A 7 12.46 -11.12 2.57
C ASN A 7 13.95 -11.31 3.06
N GLY A 8 14.57 -10.37 3.82
CA GLY A 8 15.97 -10.49 4.30
C GLY A 8 16.56 -9.33 5.15
N LEU A 9 17.75 -9.53 5.76
CA LEU A 9 18.52 -8.53 6.54
C LEU A 9 19.62 -7.87 5.70
N ILE A 10 19.83 -6.56 5.86
CA ILE A 10 20.80 -5.76 5.08
C ILE A 10 21.74 -4.98 6.01
N SER A 11 23.05 -5.12 5.80
CA SER A 11 24.08 -4.30 6.46
C SER A 11 24.43 -3.10 5.58
N LEU A 12 24.17 -1.89 6.06
CA LEU A 12 24.40 -0.63 5.33
C LEU A 12 25.57 0.13 5.97
N ARG A 13 26.61 0.40 5.18
CA ARG A 13 27.69 1.30 5.61
C ARG A 13 27.35 2.72 5.16
N LEU A 14 27.07 3.59 6.12
CA LEU A 14 26.81 5.01 5.91
C LEU A 14 28.03 5.83 6.34
N ASP A 15 28.35 6.89 5.62
CA ASP A 15 29.31 7.88 6.11
C ASP A 15 28.71 8.68 7.29
N LYS A 16 29.59 9.36 8.03
CA LYS A 16 29.24 10.05 9.28
C LYS A 16 28.18 11.15 9.06
N ASP A 17 28.25 11.87 7.95
CA ASP A 17 27.37 13.00 7.68
C ASP A 17 25.99 12.54 7.20
N LEU A 18 25.94 11.51 6.35
CA LEU A 18 24.68 10.87 5.97
C LEU A 18 24.00 10.25 7.19
N HIS A 19 24.74 9.52 8.03
CA HIS A 19 24.18 8.94 9.25
C HIS A 19 23.58 10.01 10.16
N LYS A 20 24.26 11.15 10.34
CA LYS A 20 23.75 12.27 11.13
C LYS A 20 22.45 12.84 10.56
N ARG A 21 22.38 13.07 9.24
CA ARG A 21 21.18 13.60 8.59
C ARG A 21 19.98 12.66 8.72
N VAL A 22 20.19 11.36 8.56
CA VAL A 22 19.13 10.36 8.74
C VAL A 22 18.66 10.34 10.20
N ALA A 23 19.59 10.40 11.17
CA ALA A 23 19.24 10.45 12.60
C ALA A 23 18.38 11.66 12.95
N GLN A 24 18.72 12.84 12.43
CA GLN A 24 17.96 14.07 12.66
C GLN A 24 16.58 14.04 11.99
N ALA A 25 16.49 13.52 10.77
CA ALA A 25 15.21 13.40 10.07
C ALA A 25 14.27 12.39 10.76
N ALA A 26 14.82 11.28 11.27
CA ALA A 26 14.06 10.31 12.05
C ALA A 26 13.55 10.90 13.37
N GLU A 27 14.37 11.69 14.07
CA GLU A 27 13.97 12.39 15.31
C GLU A 27 12.87 13.41 15.05
N ALA A 28 12.95 14.19 13.95
CA ALA A 28 11.92 15.17 13.58
C ALA A 28 10.56 14.52 13.23
N ASP A 29 10.55 13.29 12.71
CA ASP A 29 9.35 12.49 12.42
C ASP A 29 8.90 11.60 13.60
N ASP A 30 9.55 11.72 14.77
CA ASP A 30 9.33 10.93 15.99
C ASP A 30 9.47 9.40 15.76
N ARG A 31 10.53 8.98 15.07
CA ARG A 31 10.80 7.58 14.69
C ARG A 31 12.25 7.16 14.96
N SER A 32 12.49 5.85 15.09
CA SER A 32 13.85 5.30 15.11
C SER A 32 14.51 5.33 13.72
N VAL A 33 15.84 5.43 13.70
CA VAL A 33 16.64 5.47 12.47
C VAL A 33 16.33 4.31 11.53
N ASN A 34 16.25 3.08 12.05
CA ASN A 34 15.96 1.90 11.23
C ASN A 34 14.55 1.95 10.62
N ASN A 35 13.52 2.34 11.38
CA ASN A 35 12.15 2.42 10.85
C ASN A 35 12.01 3.52 9.80
N TYR A 36 12.70 4.64 9.99
CA TYR A 36 12.74 5.73 9.03
C TYR A 36 13.39 5.30 7.71
N ILE A 37 14.52 4.58 7.77
CA ILE A 37 15.18 4.06 6.56
C ILE A 37 14.28 3.07 5.81
N SER A 38 13.65 2.12 6.51
CA SER A 38 12.73 1.17 5.88
C SER A 38 11.55 1.87 5.19
N MET A 39 10.91 2.85 5.85
CA MET A 39 9.83 3.65 5.25
C MET A 39 10.29 4.42 4.01
N VAL A 40 11.48 5.03 4.05
CA VAL A 40 12.03 5.75 2.89
C VAL A 40 12.31 4.76 1.75
N LEU A 41 12.93 3.62 2.04
CA LEU A 41 13.21 2.60 1.03
C LEU A 41 11.91 2.03 0.45
N GLU A 42 10.91 1.75 1.28
CA GLU A 42 9.58 1.36 0.84
C GLU A 42 8.98 2.47 -0.02
N HIS A 43 8.93 3.73 0.40
CA HIS A 43 8.39 4.82 -0.42
C HIS A 43 9.12 5.01 -1.77
N GLN A 44 10.43 4.78 -1.81
CA GLN A 44 11.25 4.94 -3.01
C GLN A 44 11.22 3.71 -3.93
N LEU A 45 11.12 2.50 -3.37
CA LEU A 45 11.16 1.23 -4.09
C LEU A 45 9.78 0.61 -4.31
N MET A 46 8.77 1.07 -3.58
CA MET A 46 7.38 0.90 -3.97
C MET A 46 7.23 1.43 -5.38
N PRO A 47 6.51 0.72 -6.26
CA PRO A 47 5.91 1.39 -7.40
C PRO A 47 4.86 2.38 -6.85
N LYS A 48 5.28 3.57 -6.38
CA LYS A 48 4.48 4.61 -5.69
C LYS A 48 3.22 4.11 -4.95
N VAL A 49 3.30 3.02 -4.18
CA VAL A 49 2.14 2.49 -3.45
C VAL A 49 2.54 1.84 -2.11
N VAL A 50 2.60 2.70 -1.09
CA VAL A 50 2.14 2.64 0.33
C VAL A 50 2.25 1.37 1.21
N SER A 51 2.73 1.50 2.47
CA SER A 51 1.91 1.33 3.71
C SER A 51 2.67 1.16 5.05
N LYS A 52 2.24 1.98 6.03
CA LYS A 52 2.11 1.64 7.47
C LYS A 52 0.60 1.45 7.65
N GLU A 53 0.12 0.41 8.35
CA GLU A 53 -1.31 0.07 8.46
C GLU A 53 -2.17 1.31 8.73
N SER A 54 -2.91 1.68 7.70
CA SER A 54 -3.57 2.96 7.58
C SER A 54 -4.94 2.91 8.26
N PHE A 55 -5.54 4.06 8.57
CA PHE A 55 -6.90 4.12 9.10
C PHE A 55 -7.89 3.36 8.19
N GLU A 56 -7.63 3.43 6.90
CA GLU A 56 -8.31 2.78 5.80
C GLU A 56 -8.28 1.25 5.90
N GLN A 57 -7.14 0.66 6.31
CA GLN A 57 -7.02 -0.78 6.60
C GLN A 57 -8.05 -1.23 7.64
N ARG A 58 -8.27 -0.43 8.68
CA ARG A 58 -9.23 -0.77 9.75
C ARG A 58 -10.68 -0.53 9.36
N GLN A 59 -10.95 0.43 8.50
CA GLN A 59 -12.31 0.79 8.12
C GLN A 59 -12.86 -0.07 6.98
N PHE A 60 -12.03 -0.42 6.01
CA PHE A 60 -12.52 -0.92 4.72
C PHE A 60 -12.30 -2.42 4.51
N VAL A 61 -11.26 -3.00 5.11
CA VAL A 61 -10.96 -4.43 4.91
C VAL A 61 -12.11 -5.29 5.45
N GLY A 62 -12.54 -6.27 4.65
CA GLY A 62 -13.68 -7.14 4.90
C GLY A 62 -15.03 -6.55 4.48
N ARG A 63 -15.09 -5.29 4.04
CA ARG A 63 -16.32 -4.73 3.48
C ARG A 63 -16.52 -5.20 2.05
N THR A 64 -17.78 -5.46 1.73
CA THR A 64 -18.23 -5.71 0.36
C THR A 64 -18.61 -4.40 -0.31
N ILE A 65 -18.19 -4.25 -1.55
CA ILE A 65 -18.57 -3.17 -2.44
C ILE A 65 -19.16 -3.78 -3.71
N SER A 66 -20.18 -3.12 -4.25
CA SER A 66 -20.73 -3.51 -5.54
C SER A 66 -19.81 -3.05 -6.66
N GLY A 67 -19.70 -3.85 -7.72
CA GLY A 67 -18.87 -3.59 -8.88
C GLY A 67 -19.26 -2.31 -9.63
N ASP A 68 -20.49 -1.85 -9.49
CA ASP A 68 -20.97 -0.55 -10.02
C ASP A 68 -20.26 0.66 -9.39
N ARG A 69 -19.57 0.48 -8.25
CA ARG A 69 -18.74 1.51 -7.61
C ARG A 69 -17.30 1.50 -8.10
N ILE A 70 -16.93 0.53 -8.93
CA ILE A 70 -15.61 0.45 -9.55
C ILE A 70 -15.70 1.13 -10.92
N THR A 71 -14.72 1.97 -11.22
CA THR A 71 -14.57 2.64 -12.51
C THR A 71 -13.30 2.10 -13.17
N PRO A 72 -13.39 0.98 -13.92
CA PRO A 72 -12.21 0.27 -14.41
C PRO A 72 -11.37 1.10 -15.38
N GLU A 73 -12.00 2.02 -16.10
CA GLU A 73 -11.37 2.92 -17.06
C GLU A 73 -10.32 3.80 -16.40
N ASN A 74 -10.53 4.13 -15.12
CA ASN A 74 -9.70 5.05 -14.35
C ASN A 74 -8.91 4.34 -13.22
N GLY A 75 -9.12 3.04 -13.02
CA GLY A 75 -8.48 2.29 -11.93
C GLY A 75 -8.91 2.75 -10.53
N LEU A 76 -10.15 3.23 -10.39
CA LEU A 76 -10.68 3.81 -9.16
C LEU A 76 -11.90 3.05 -8.62
N VAL A 77 -12.14 3.19 -7.32
CA VAL A 77 -13.29 2.64 -6.62
C VAL A 77 -13.82 3.63 -5.58
N LEU A 78 -15.14 3.77 -5.50
CA LEU A 78 -15.80 4.68 -4.56
C LEU A 78 -16.17 3.96 -3.25
N VAL A 79 -15.55 4.37 -2.14
CA VAL A 79 -15.82 3.84 -0.80
C VAL A 79 -16.11 5.00 0.16
N ASP A 80 -17.25 4.95 0.84
CA ASP A 80 -17.71 5.97 1.80
C ASP A 80 -17.63 7.42 1.27
N GLY A 81 -17.86 7.61 -0.03
CA GLY A 81 -17.85 8.93 -0.68
C GLY A 81 -16.46 9.43 -1.11
N ILE A 82 -15.42 8.62 -0.94
CA ILE A 82 -14.03 8.94 -1.30
C ILE A 82 -13.55 7.93 -2.37
N TYR A 83 -12.82 8.43 -3.37
CA TYR A 83 -12.24 7.58 -4.41
C TYR A 83 -10.86 7.08 -4.01
N TYR A 84 -10.70 5.76 -4.08
CA TYR A 84 -9.45 5.04 -3.88
C TYR A 84 -8.98 4.41 -5.19
N ARG A 85 -7.68 4.19 -5.34
CA ARG A 85 -7.17 3.30 -6.39
C ARG A 85 -7.44 1.86 -5.99
N TYR A 86 -7.57 0.97 -6.97
CA TYR A 86 -7.72 -0.46 -6.67
C TYR A 86 -6.76 -1.36 -7.43
N LEU A 87 -6.50 -2.53 -6.84
CA LEU A 87 -5.82 -3.65 -7.46
C LEU A 87 -6.74 -4.87 -7.38
N MET A 88 -6.81 -5.65 -8.45
CA MET A 88 -7.56 -6.90 -8.46
C MET A 88 -6.69 -8.05 -7.96
N ASP A 89 -7.21 -8.79 -7.00
CA ASP A 89 -6.61 -10.04 -6.57
C ASP A 89 -6.63 -11.04 -7.74
N GLY A 90 -5.44 -11.42 -8.22
CA GLY A 90 -5.27 -12.40 -9.30
C GLY A 90 -5.30 -11.87 -10.74
N ASN A 91 -5.01 -10.58 -10.98
CA ASN A 91 -4.90 -9.99 -12.33
C ASN A 91 -6.13 -10.24 -13.23
N LYS A 92 -7.32 -10.27 -12.62
CA LYS A 92 -8.60 -10.40 -13.33
C LYS A 92 -9.13 -9.04 -13.75
N ASN A 93 -9.92 -9.02 -14.83
CA ASN A 93 -10.68 -7.83 -15.20
C ASN A 93 -11.84 -7.62 -14.22
N VAL A 94 -12.25 -6.37 -14.06
CA VAL A 94 -13.43 -6.03 -13.27
C VAL A 94 -14.69 -6.34 -14.07
N ASP A 95 -15.65 -6.95 -13.40
CA ASP A 95 -17.03 -7.17 -13.82
C ASP A 95 -17.94 -6.29 -12.93
N THR A 96 -18.51 -5.24 -13.51
CA THR A 96 -19.33 -4.27 -12.75
C THR A 96 -20.65 -4.84 -12.27
N SER A 97 -21.02 -6.06 -12.68
CA SER A 97 -22.21 -6.77 -12.21
C SER A 97 -21.96 -7.66 -10.98
N ARG A 98 -20.69 -7.76 -10.54
CA ARG A 98 -20.28 -8.60 -9.41
C ARG A 98 -19.98 -7.77 -8.18
N ASP A 99 -20.04 -8.43 -7.02
CA ASP A 99 -19.60 -7.86 -5.76
C ASP A 99 -18.13 -8.18 -5.50
N TYR A 100 -17.46 -7.27 -4.81
CA TYR A 100 -16.05 -7.38 -4.46
C TYR A 100 -15.87 -7.16 -2.97
N VAL A 101 -15.01 -7.96 -2.35
CA VAL A 101 -14.55 -7.74 -0.98
C VAL A 101 -13.21 -7.01 -1.00
N ILE A 102 -13.09 -5.98 -0.16
CA ILE A 102 -11.82 -5.30 0.07
C ILE A 102 -10.99 -6.19 0.98
N ILE A 103 -9.88 -6.72 0.49
CA ILE A 103 -9.02 -7.63 1.26
C ILE A 103 -7.82 -6.92 1.88
N GLU A 104 -7.39 -5.79 1.32
CA GLU A 104 -6.33 -4.94 1.86
C GLU A 104 -6.60 -3.47 1.54
N ALA A 105 -6.09 -2.55 2.37
CA ALA A 105 -6.17 -1.10 2.16
C ALA A 105 -4.88 -0.39 2.61
N ASN A 106 -4.02 -0.13 1.65
CA ASN A 106 -2.72 0.47 1.83
C ASN A 106 -2.79 1.96 1.49
N GLY A 107 -3.22 2.77 2.45
CA GLY A 107 -3.49 4.21 2.28
C GLY A 107 -4.57 4.43 1.23
N ASN A 108 -4.20 5.02 0.08
CA ASN A 108 -5.15 5.32 -1.00
C ASN A 108 -5.38 4.16 -2.00
N ILE A 109 -4.88 2.95 -1.71
CA ILE A 109 -5.02 1.78 -2.60
C ILE A 109 -5.73 0.65 -1.88
N LEU A 110 -6.78 0.12 -2.49
CA LEU A 110 -7.57 -1.00 -2.01
C LEU A 110 -7.31 -2.23 -2.87
N VAL A 111 -7.10 -3.38 -2.26
CA VAL A 111 -7.03 -4.65 -2.99
C VAL A 111 -8.41 -5.29 -2.93
N LEU A 112 -8.95 -5.64 -4.10
CA LEU A 112 -10.31 -6.15 -4.28
C LEU A 112 -10.28 -7.60 -4.74
N ARG A 113 -11.18 -8.42 -4.19
CA ARG A 113 -11.41 -9.79 -4.62
C ARG A 113 -12.87 -9.97 -5.02
N GLU A 114 -13.09 -10.51 -6.20
CA GLU A 114 -14.43 -10.89 -6.69
C GLU A 114 -15.03 -11.97 -5.79
N MET A 115 -16.33 -11.84 -5.50
CA MET A 115 -17.12 -12.79 -4.71
C MET A 115 -17.89 -13.77 -5.58
#